data_AF-A0AA35XU58-F1
#
_entry.id   AF-A0AA35XU58-F1
#
_cell.length_a   1.000
_cell.length_b   1.000
_cell.length_c   1.000
_cell.angle_alpha   90.00
_cell.angle_beta   90.00
_cell.angle_gamma   90.00
#
_symmetry.space_group_name_H-M   'P 1'
#
loop_
_entity.id
_entity.type
_entity.pdbx_description
1 polymer ?
#
loop_
_entity_poly.entity_id
_entity_poly.type
_entity_poly.pdbx_seq_one_letter_code
_entity_poly.pdbx_strand_id
1 'polypeptide(L)' 'MHPHSSTLTEPQISTDILIGLLRSLLMQYARTPSPVIAGNIANCLDRLLSHPRFDEPPRERCTYLYMRTYWRLVESLG' A
#
# COMPACT_ATOMS: atom_id res chain seq x y z
N MET A 1 -25.99 31.75 -12.17
CA MET A 1 -24.57 31.38 -12.24
C MET A 1 -24.11 30.92 -10.87
N HIS A 2 -23.97 29.61 -10.67
CA HIS A 2 -23.09 29.02 -9.65
C HIS A 2 -22.67 27.65 -10.20
N PRO A 3 -21.37 27.34 -10.30
CA PRO A 3 -20.91 26.08 -10.84
C PRO A 3 -21.04 25.02 -9.75
N HIS A 4 -21.82 23.97 -10.00
CA HIS A 4 -21.76 22.75 -9.22
C HIS A 4 -20.47 22.04 -9.62
N SER A 5 -19.39 22.29 -8.87
CA SER A 5 -18.13 21.58 -9.00
C SER A 5 -18.37 20.09 -8.81
N SER A 6 -18.08 19.33 -9.85
CA SER A 6 -18.04 17.87 -9.87
C SER A 6 -16.96 17.38 -8.90
N THR A 7 -17.33 16.91 -7.71
CA THR A 7 -16.46 16.00 -6.96
C THR A 7 -16.78 14.58 -7.42
N LEU A 8 -16.12 14.17 -8.51
CA LEU A 8 -16.01 12.77 -8.88
C LEU A 8 -15.35 12.06 -7.70
N THR A 9 -16.12 11.36 -6.88
CA THR A 9 -15.59 10.49 -5.83
C THR A 9 -14.82 9.38 -6.54
N GLU A 10 -13.49 9.48 -6.61
CA GLU A 10 -12.65 8.34 -7.00
C GLU A 10 -13.11 7.12 -6.20
N PRO A 11 -13.27 5.95 -6.83
CA PRO A 11 -13.66 4.74 -6.11
C PRO A 11 -12.57 4.44 -5.08
N GLN A 12 -12.84 4.80 -3.82
CA GLN A 12 -11.96 4.51 -2.70
C GLN A 12 -11.82 2.99 -2.62
N ILE A 13 -10.63 2.48 -2.98
CA ILE A 13 -10.33 1.05 -2.94
C ILE A 13 -10.38 0.60 -1.48
N SER A 14 -11.19 -0.42 -1.17
CA SER A 14 -11.31 -0.94 0.20
C SER A 14 -9.95 -1.43 0.74
N THR A 15 -9.77 -1.28 2.06
CA THR A 15 -8.61 -1.82 2.79
C THR A 15 -8.45 -3.32 2.58
N ASP A 16 -9.55 -4.09 2.49
CA ASP A 16 -9.49 -5.53 2.24
C ASP A 16 -8.85 -5.87 0.90
N ILE A 17 -9.13 -5.07 -0.13
CA ILE A 17 -8.54 -5.24 -1.47
C ILE A 17 -7.04 -4.95 -1.40
N LEU A 18 -6.65 -3.89 -0.71
CA LEU A 18 -5.24 -3.54 -0.51
C LEU A 18 -4.49 -4.61 0.28
N ILE A 19 -5.10 -5.20 1.32
CA ILE A 19 -4.52 -6.31 2.09
C ILE A 19 -4.39 -7.57 1.22
N GLY A 20 -5.39 -7.89 0.40
CA GLY A 20 -5.33 -9.00 -0.56
C GLY A 20 -4.23 -8.81 -1.60
N LEU A 21 -4.07 -7.58 -2.11
CA LEU A 21 -3.00 -7.21 -3.02
C LEU A 21 -1.63 -7.34 -2.35
N LEU A 22 -1.47 -6.81 -1.13
CA LEU A 22 -0.23 -6.92 -0.36
C LEU A 22 0.20 -8.38 -0.18
N ARG A 23 -0.73 -9.26 0.20
CA ARG A 23 -0.47 -10.71 0.32
C ARG A 23 -0.01 -11.31 -1.01
N SER A 24 -0.66 -10.95 -2.11
CA SER A 24 -0.32 -11.45 -3.45
C SER A 24 1.09 -11.02 -3.87
N LEU A 25 1.45 -9.76 -3.63
CA LEU A 25 2.78 -9.23 -3.92
C LEU A 25 3.87 -9.89 -3.06
N LEU A 26 3.62 -10.10 -1.77
CA LEU A 26 4.55 -10.81 -0.88
C LEU A 26 4.80 -12.25 -1.35
N MET A 27 3.74 -12.97 -1.74
CA MET A 27 3.87 -14.32 -2.30
C MET A 27 4.63 -14.31 -3.63
N GLN A 28 4.39 -13.30 -4.48
CA GLN A 28 5.10 -13.15 -5.74
C GLN A 28 6.59 -12.90 -5.51
N TYR A 29 6.94 -11.98 -4.59
CA TYR A 29 8.32 -11.70 -4.24
C TYR A 29 9.03 -12.94 -3.67
N ALA A 30 8.37 -13.70 -2.82
CA ALA A 30 8.94 -14.93 -2.26
C ALA A 30 9.29 -15.97 -3.33
N ARG A 31 8.53 -16.02 -4.44
CA ARG A 31 8.80 -16.91 -5.59
C ARG A 31 9.85 -16.35 -6.54
N THR A 32 9.83 -15.03 -6.75
CA THR A 32 10.70 -14.36 -7.70
C THR A 32 11.11 -12.99 -7.13
N PRO A 33 12.18 -12.94 -6.34
CA PRO A 33 12.66 -11.69 -5.76
C PRO A 33 13.04 -10.69 -6.85
N SER A 34 12.53 -9.47 -6.76
CA SER A 34 12.78 -8.41 -7.75
C SER A 34 12.61 -7.04 -7.11
N PRO A 35 13.49 -6.06 -7.41
CA PRO A 35 13.33 -4.66 -6.96
C PRO A 35 11.98 -4.06 -7.37
N VAL A 36 11.48 -4.41 -8.56
CA VAL A 36 10.19 -3.93 -9.07
C VAL A 36 9.03 -4.43 -8.19
N ILE A 37 9.07 -5.70 -7.78
CA ILE A 37 8.03 -6.26 -6.89
C ILE A 37 8.15 -5.64 -5.49
N ALA A 38 9.37 -5.41 -5.00
CA ALA A 38 9.59 -4.69 -3.74
C ALA A 38 9.00 -3.28 -3.75
N GLY A 39 9.20 -2.52 -4.84
CA GLY A 39 8.59 -1.20 -5.04
C GLY A 39 7.06 -1.26 -5.06
N ASN A 40 6.48 -2.26 -5.70
CA ASN A 40 5.03 -2.49 -5.69
C ASN A 40 4.50 -2.79 -4.28
N ILE A 41 5.24 -3.56 -3.47
CA ILE A 41 4.89 -3.80 -2.06
C ILE A 41 4.91 -2.50 -1.27
N ALA A 42 5.98 -1.70 -1.40
CA ALA A 42 6.10 -0.40 -0.73
C ALA A 42 4.95 0.55 -1.11
N ASN A 43 4.61 0.65 -2.40
CA ASN A 43 3.49 1.46 -2.88
C ASN A 43 2.13 0.97 -2.35
N CYS A 44 1.93 -0.34 -2.23
CA CYS A 44 0.72 -0.91 -1.64
C CYS A 44 0.59 -0.53 -0.15
N LEU A 45 1.71 -0.54 0.58
CA LEU A 45 1.77 -0.12 1.98
C LEU A 45 1.52 1.38 2.15
N ASP A 46 2.05 2.22 1.26
CA ASP A 46 1.77 3.66 1.24
C ASP A 46 0.26 3.94 1.08
N ARG A 47 -0.40 3.23 0.15
CA ARG A 47 -1.86 3.33 -0.04
C ARG A 47 -2.65 2.85 1.17
N LEU A 48 -2.21 1.76 1.80
CA LEU A 48 -2.88 1.24 3.00
C LEU A 48 -2.75 2.22 4.19
N LEU A 49 -1.54 2.73 4.44
CA LEU A 49 -1.24 3.64 5.55
C LEU A 49 -1.90 5.03 5.42
N SER A 50 -2.18 5.46 4.18
CA SER A 50 -2.88 6.72 3.87
C SER A 50 -4.40 6.56 3.79
N HIS A 51 -4.92 5.33 3.83
CA HIS A 51 -6.35 5.09 3.71
C HIS A 51 -7.11 5.53 4.98
N PRO A 52 -8.17 6.36 4.88
CA PRO A 52 -8.82 6.98 6.03
C PRO A 52 -9.54 5.97 6.95
N ARG A 53 -9.90 4.79 6.42
CA ARG A 53 -10.51 3.69 7.20
C ARG A 53 -9.51 2.66 7.70
N PHE A 54 -8.22 2.89 7.49
CA PHE A 54 -7.18 1.99 7.98
C PHE A 54 -6.80 2.38 9.41
N ASP A 55 -7.66 1.96 10.34
CA ASP A 55 -7.56 2.22 11.77
C ASP A 55 -7.06 0.98 12.52
N GLU A 56 -5.88 0.50 12.10
CA GLU A 56 -5.18 -0.57 12.81
C GLU A 56 -4.60 -0.03 14.14
N PRO A 57 -4.56 -0.86 15.20
CA PRO A 57 -3.98 -0.43 16.46
C PRO A 57 -2.50 -0.01 16.27
N PRO A 58 -1.95 0.82 17.19
CA PRO A 58 -0.64 1.44 16.99
C PRO A 58 0.50 0.45 16.71
N ARG A 59 0.42 -0.76 17.30
CA ARG A 59 1.42 -1.81 17.13
C ARG A 59 1.41 -2.38 15.72
N GLU A 60 0.24 -2.72 15.19
CA GLU A 60 0.06 -3.18 13.82
C GLU A 60 0.50 -2.08 12.85
N ARG A 61 0.09 -0.82 13.09
CA ARG A 61 0.50 0.33 12.26
C ARG A 61 2.02 0.50 12.17
N CYS A 62 2.73 0.35 13.30
CA CYS A 62 4.20 0.33 13.32
C CYS A 62 4.80 -0.78 12.45
N THR A 63 4.15 -1.94 12.40
CA THR A 63 4.58 -3.08 11.56
C THR A 63 4.48 -2.71 10.07
N TYR A 64 3.35 -2.14 9.64
CA TYR A 64 3.18 -1.69 8.26
C TYR A 64 4.17 -0.59 7.87
N LEU A 65 4.47 0.35 8.77
CA LEU A 65 5.48 1.39 8.56
C LEU A 65 6.89 0.79 8.42
N TYR A 66 7.25 -0.17 9.28
CA TYR A 66 8.52 -0.87 9.21
C TYR A 66 8.67 -1.64 7.90
N MET A 67 7.64 -2.41 7.52
CA MET A 67 7.61 -3.12 6.25
C MET A 67 7.81 -2.16 5.08
N ARG A 68 7.12 -1.00 5.08
CA ARG A 68 7.26 -0.02 4.01
C ARG A 68 8.70 0.43 3.86
N THR A 69 9.34 0.82 4.97
CA THR A 69 10.75 1.27 4.96
C THR A 69 11.68 0.17 4.46
N TYR A 70 11.48 -1.07 4.91
CA TYR A 70 12.25 -2.22 4.44
C TYR A 70 12.10 -2.44 2.92
N TRP A 71 10.87 -2.43 2.41
CA TRP A 71 10.64 -2.68 0.99
C TRP A 71 11.15 -1.56 0.08
N ARG A 72 11.13 -0.30 0.55
CA ARG A 72 11.81 0.82 -0.14
C ARG A 72 13.33 0.63 -0.20
N LEU A 73 13.94 0.15 0.88
CA LEU A 73 15.37 -0.16 0.88
C LEU A 73 15.66 -1.27 -0.13
N VAL A 74 14.90 -2.37 -0.11
CA VAL A 74 15.06 -3.48 -1.06
C VAL A 74 14.89 -3.01 -2.52
N GLU A 75 13.90 -2.16 -2.80
CA GLU A 75 13.71 -1.53 -4.12
C GLU A 75 14.95 -0.75 -4.55
N SER A 76 15.59 0.00 -3.65
CA SER A 76 16.77 0.84 -3.98
C SER A 76 18.09 0.08 -4.17
N LEU A 77 18.15 -1.20 -3.79
CA LEU A 77 19.38 -2.00 -3.79
C LEU A 77 19.61 -2.79 -5.09
N GLY A 78 18.67 -2.81 -6.03
CA GLY A 78 18.79 -3.58 -7.27
C GLY A 78 18.58 -2.78 -8.54
#